data_AF-A0A1G3RNG8-F1
#
_entry.id   AF-A0A1G3RNG8-F1
#
_cell.length_a   1.000
_cell.length_b   1.000
_cell.length_c   1.000
_cell.angle_alpha   90.00
_cell.angle_beta   90.00
_cell.angle_gamma   90.00
#
_symmetry.space_group_name_H-M   'P 1'
#
loop_
_entity.id
_entity.type
_entity.pdbx_description
1 polymer ?
#
loop_
_entity_poly.entity_id
_entity_poly.type
_entity_poly.pdbx_seq_one_letter_code
_entity_poly.pdbx_strand_id
1 'polypeptide(L)'
;MTYDDLKNELSEYQYAALTGGDDAVATRCIERAQIWIKAKATKAGIALADIDWTDDIIDQALLNRALYEMYSRGENENIAKDKKANAVELLRSQWGAAVDNTDESKADDPGPAIAVVEPGSDNWNDYK
;
A
#
# COMPACT_ATOMS: atom_id res chain seq x y z
N MET A 1 -16.09 -2.82 2.66
CA MET A 1 -15.68 -4.06 3.34
C MET A 1 -16.13 -4.20 4.81
N THR A 2 -16.46 -5.43 5.23
CA THR A 2 -16.83 -5.91 6.57
C THR A 2 -16.12 -7.24 6.89
N TYR A 3 -16.31 -7.82 8.09
CA TYR A 3 -15.72 -9.13 8.41
C TYR A 3 -16.34 -10.28 7.61
N ASP A 4 -17.58 -10.13 7.10
CA ASP A 4 -18.23 -11.14 6.26
C ASP A 4 -17.52 -11.29 4.91
N ASP A 5 -16.96 -10.20 4.38
CA ASP A 5 -16.16 -10.23 3.14
C ASP A 5 -14.89 -11.08 3.34
N LEU A 6 -14.24 -10.97 4.51
CA LEU A 6 -13.09 -11.82 4.86
C LEU A 6 -13.48 -13.29 5.07
N LYS A 7 -14.68 -13.56 5.58
CA LYS A 7 -15.21 -14.93 5.71
C LYS A 7 -15.48 -15.56 4.34
N ASN A 8 -15.96 -14.77 3.38
CA ASN A 8 -16.24 -15.26 2.03
C ASN A 8 -14.95 -15.57 1.24
N GLU A 9 -13.85 -14.89 1.57
CA GLU A 9 -12.56 -15.07 0.92
C GLU A 9 -11.75 -16.25 1.48
N LEU A 10 -12.12 -16.77 2.65
CA LEU A 10 -11.41 -17.84 3.35
C LEU A 10 -12.32 -19.06 3.53
N SER A 11 -11.75 -20.26 3.51
CA SER A 11 -12.50 -21.42 4.01
C SER A 11 -12.81 -21.24 5.51
N GLU A 12 -13.91 -21.84 5.98
CA GLU A 12 -14.30 -21.81 7.39
C GLU A 12 -13.16 -22.24 8.32
N TYR A 13 -12.41 -23.28 7.93
CA TYR A 13 -11.23 -23.74 8.65
C TYR A 13 -10.12 -22.68 8.73
N GLN A 14 -9.80 -22.00 7.62
CA GLN A 14 -8.79 -20.95 7.61
C GLN A 14 -9.23 -19.76 8.48
N TYR A 15 -10.49 -19.36 8.37
CA TYR A 15 -11.03 -18.26 9.17
C TYR A 15 -10.91 -18.58 10.66
N ALA A 16 -11.36 -19.76 11.08
CA ALA A 16 -11.25 -20.22 12.46
C ALA A 16 -9.79 -20.30 12.94
N ALA A 17 -8.88 -20.81 12.09
CA ALA A 17 -7.45 -20.90 12.44
C ALA A 17 -6.80 -19.51 12.64
N LEU A 18 -7.15 -18.52 11.81
CA LEU A 18 -6.53 -17.20 11.83
C LEU A 18 -7.12 -16.28 12.91
N THR A 19 -8.41 -16.45 13.22
CA THR A 19 -9.14 -15.59 14.17
C THR A 19 -9.39 -16.24 15.52
N GLY A 20 -9.30 -17.57 15.61
CA GLY A 20 -9.84 -18.32 16.76
C GLY A 20 -11.37 -18.45 16.73
N GLY A 21 -12.01 -18.14 15.61
CA GLY A 21 -13.47 -18.05 15.49
C GLY A 21 -14.06 -16.74 16.04
N ASP A 22 -13.22 -15.75 16.32
CA ASP A 22 -13.62 -14.45 16.88
C ASP A 22 -13.65 -13.36 15.80
N ASP A 23 -14.86 -12.93 15.43
CA ASP A 23 -15.11 -11.88 14.43
C ASP A 23 -14.51 -10.52 14.83
N ALA A 24 -14.28 -10.29 16.14
CA ALA A 24 -13.61 -9.08 16.61
C ALA A 24 -12.14 -9.05 16.18
N VAL A 25 -11.50 -10.21 16.00
CA VAL A 25 -10.13 -10.30 15.46
C VAL A 25 -10.11 -9.86 14.01
N ALA A 26 -11.03 -10.38 13.20
CA ALA A 26 -11.15 -9.97 11.80
C ALA A 26 -11.44 -8.46 11.68
N THR A 27 -12.34 -7.93 12.49
CA THR A 27 -12.65 -6.49 12.52
C THR A 27 -11.42 -5.64 12.81
N ARG A 28 -10.60 -6.02 13.81
CA ARG A 28 -9.33 -5.31 14.10
C ARG A 28 -8.32 -5.40 12.96
N CYS A 29 -8.27 -6.52 12.24
CA CYS A 29 -7.43 -6.64 11.04
C CYS A 29 -7.86 -5.66 9.95
N ILE A 30 -9.18 -5.46 9.77
CA ILE A 30 -9.73 -4.46 8.84
C ILE A 30 -9.33 -3.04 9.28
N GLU A 31 -9.50 -2.70 10.55
CA GLU A 31 -9.14 -1.36 11.08
C GLU A 31 -7.66 -1.05 10.86
N ARG A 32 -6.77 -2.01 11.14
CA ARG A 32 -5.33 -1.87 10.88
C ARG A 32 -5.01 -1.71 9.41
N ALA A 33 -5.71 -2.45 8.55
CA ALA A 33 -5.58 -2.31 7.10
C ALA A 33 -6.02 -0.92 6.62
N GLN A 34 -7.13 -0.39 7.14
CA GLN A 34 -7.57 0.99 6.84
C GLN A 34 -6.53 2.02 7.29
N ILE A 35 -5.96 1.89 8.50
CA ILE A 35 -4.90 2.78 8.98
C ILE A 35 -3.69 2.73 8.05
N TRP A 36 -3.31 1.54 7.59
CA TRP A 36 -2.19 1.36 6.66
C TRP A 36 -2.45 2.04 5.31
N ILE A 37 -3.65 1.90 4.74
CA ILE A 37 -4.04 2.57 3.49
C ILE A 37 -4.01 4.09 3.67
N LYS A 38 -4.57 4.61 4.77
CA LYS A 38 -4.53 6.05 5.11
C LYS A 38 -3.10 6.57 5.20
N ALA A 39 -2.18 5.81 5.80
CA ALA A 39 -0.77 6.18 5.88
C ALA A 39 -0.11 6.22 4.48
N LYS A 40 -0.43 5.24 3.63
CA LYS A 40 0.05 5.17 2.24
C LYS A 40 -0.49 6.33 1.39
N ALA A 41 -1.77 6.66 1.53
CA ALA A 41 -2.41 7.81 0.89
C ALA A 41 -1.73 9.13 1.30
N THR A 42 -1.56 9.33 2.61
CA THR A 42 -0.89 10.53 3.16
C THR A 42 0.53 10.69 2.60
N LYS A 43 1.27 9.58 2.52
CA LYS A 43 2.62 9.56 1.95
C LYS A 43 2.64 9.91 0.46
N ALA A 44 1.62 9.50 -0.28
CA ALA A 44 1.45 9.83 -1.69
C ALA A 44 0.89 11.25 -1.92
N GLY A 45 0.65 12.03 -0.85
CA GLY A 45 0.09 13.38 -0.95
C GLY A 45 -1.43 13.41 -1.16
N ILE A 46 -2.12 12.29 -0.95
CA ILE A 46 -3.57 12.16 -1.06
C ILE A 46 -4.22 12.55 0.27
N ALA A 47 -5.20 13.47 0.24
CA ALA A 47 -5.94 13.82 1.44
C ALA A 47 -6.86 12.67 1.85
N LEU A 48 -7.00 12.43 3.16
CA LEU A 48 -7.80 11.29 3.67
C LEU A 48 -9.28 11.37 3.29
N ALA A 49 -9.79 12.58 3.04
CA ALA A 49 -11.16 12.81 2.58
C ALA A 49 -11.39 12.39 1.11
N ASP A 50 -10.32 12.30 0.32
CA ASP A 50 -10.36 11.93 -1.09
C ASP A 50 -10.21 10.42 -1.31
N ILE A 51 -10.05 9.64 -0.23
CA ILE A 51 -10.03 8.18 -0.31
C ILE A 51 -11.47 7.70 -0.50
N ASP A 52 -11.79 7.27 -1.72
CA ASP A 52 -13.02 6.56 -2.00
C ASP A 52 -12.90 5.10 -1.57
N TRP A 53 -13.59 4.72 -0.50
CA TRP A 53 -13.62 3.35 0.01
C TRP A 53 -14.58 2.43 -0.75
N THR A 54 -15.34 2.98 -1.71
CA THR A 54 -16.22 2.22 -2.60
C THR A 54 -15.58 1.94 -3.96
N ASP A 55 -14.42 2.54 -4.23
CA ASP A 55 -13.60 2.21 -5.39
C ASP A 55 -13.12 0.76 -5.30
N ASP A 56 -13.32 0.00 -6.38
CA ASP A 56 -13.00 -1.43 -6.42
C ASP A 56 -11.52 -1.70 -6.15
N ILE A 57 -10.61 -0.83 -6.59
CA ILE A 57 -9.17 -1.00 -6.38
C ILE A 57 -8.83 -0.77 -4.90
N ILE A 58 -9.42 0.26 -4.28
CA ILE A 58 -9.22 0.55 -2.85
C ILE A 58 -9.83 -0.53 -1.96
N ASP A 59 -11.05 -1.01 -2.27
CA ASP A 59 -11.69 -2.09 -1.51
C ASP A 59 -10.89 -3.40 -1.62
N GLN A 60 -10.39 -3.74 -2.81
CA GLN A 60 -9.51 -4.91 -2.99
C GLN A 60 -8.14 -4.75 -2.31
N ALA A 61 -7.56 -3.55 -2.30
CA ALA A 61 -6.34 -3.28 -1.56
C ALA A 61 -6.56 -3.43 -0.05
N LEU A 62 -7.71 -2.98 0.44
CA LEU A 62 -8.12 -3.12 1.82
C LEU A 62 -8.30 -4.59 2.21
N LEU A 63 -8.97 -5.39 1.36
CA LEU A 63 -9.12 -6.83 1.55
C LEU A 63 -7.77 -7.54 1.65
N ASN A 64 -6.88 -7.33 0.68
CA ASN A 64 -5.56 -7.93 0.68
C ASN A 64 -4.74 -7.52 1.91
N ARG A 65 -4.82 -6.25 2.32
CA ARG A 65 -4.09 -5.76 3.50
C ARG A 65 -4.67 -6.31 4.81
N ALA A 66 -5.97 -6.55 4.89
CA ALA A 66 -6.61 -7.18 6.04
C ALA A 66 -6.23 -8.67 6.13
N LEU A 67 -6.20 -9.39 5.00
CA LEU A 67 -5.69 -10.77 4.93
C LEU A 67 -4.23 -10.85 5.36
N TYR A 68 -3.37 -9.88 5.00
CA TYR A 68 -2.01 -9.81 5.53
C TYR A 68 -2.00 -9.81 7.06
N GLU A 69 -2.83 -8.99 7.72
CA GLU A 69 -2.85 -8.93 9.20
C GLU A 69 -3.27 -10.28 9.79
N MET A 70 -4.25 -10.94 9.18
CA MET A 70 -4.72 -12.25 9.62
C MET A 70 -3.61 -13.30 9.49
N TYR A 71 -2.98 -13.40 8.31
CA TYR A 71 -1.93 -14.38 8.06
C TYR A 71 -0.65 -14.10 8.86
N SER A 72 -0.24 -12.85 9.02
CA SER A 72 0.92 -12.49 9.85
C SER A 72 0.66 -12.83 11.33
N ARG A 73 -0.55 -12.59 11.84
CA ARG A 73 -0.95 -13.04 13.19
C ARG A 73 -0.89 -14.56 13.33
N GLY A 74 -1.29 -15.30 12.30
CA GLY A 74 -1.21 -16.76 12.24
C GLY A 74 0.20 -17.29 11.92
N GLU A 75 1.24 -16.46 11.99
CA GLU A 75 2.64 -16.79 11.69
C GLU A 75 2.87 -17.35 10.27
N ASN A 76 1.92 -17.10 9.36
CA ASN A 76 1.96 -17.52 7.96
C ASN A 76 2.60 -16.43 7.09
N GLU A 77 3.86 -16.10 7.39
CA GLU A 77 4.57 -14.94 6.82
C GLU A 77 4.72 -14.96 5.29
N ASN A 78 4.84 -16.15 4.67
CA ASN A 78 4.94 -16.24 3.21
C ASN A 78 3.65 -15.79 2.51
N ILE A 79 2.50 -16.24 3.02
CA ILE A 79 1.18 -15.84 2.48
C ILE A 79 0.91 -14.38 2.81
N ALA A 80 1.27 -13.94 4.02
CA ALA A 80 1.14 -12.54 4.39
C ALA A 80 1.90 -11.65 3.40
N LYS A 81 3.20 -11.91 3.16
CA LYS A 81 4.02 -11.12 2.22
C LYS A 81 3.42 -11.03 0.82
N ASP A 82 2.88 -12.13 0.29
CA ASP A 82 2.18 -12.14 -1.00
C ASP A 82 0.97 -11.19 -1.01
N LYS A 83 0.11 -11.28 0.02
CA LYS A 83 -1.04 -10.38 0.18
C LYS A 83 -0.64 -8.91 0.32
N LYS A 84 0.46 -8.61 1.03
CA LYS A 84 1.00 -7.24 1.11
C LYS A 84 1.49 -6.76 -0.25
N ALA A 85 2.20 -7.58 -1.02
CA ALA A 85 2.68 -7.21 -2.35
C ALA A 85 1.51 -6.86 -3.27
N ASN A 86 0.46 -7.70 -3.30
CA ASN A 86 -0.75 -7.44 -4.08
C ASN A 86 -1.46 -6.14 -3.66
N ALA A 87 -1.59 -5.89 -2.35
CA ALA A 87 -2.17 -4.63 -1.85
C ALA A 87 -1.36 -3.40 -2.27
N VAL A 88 -0.01 -3.50 -2.25
CA VAL A 88 0.87 -2.41 -2.68
C VAL A 88 0.73 -2.16 -4.19
N GLU A 89 0.69 -3.22 -5.01
CA GLU A 89 0.50 -3.09 -6.46
C GLU A 89 -0.84 -2.42 -6.82
N LEU A 90 -1.93 -2.77 -6.11
CA LEU A 90 -3.22 -2.10 -6.27
C LEU A 90 -3.17 -0.62 -5.88
N LEU A 91 -2.54 -0.27 -4.77
CA LEU A 91 -2.41 1.14 -4.40
C LEU A 91 -1.49 1.91 -5.36
N ARG A 92 -0.45 1.27 -5.91
CA ARG A 92 0.43 1.87 -6.92
C ARG A 92 -0.31 2.15 -8.22
N SER A 93 -1.24 1.28 -8.65
CA SER A 93 -2.05 1.56 -9.84
C SER A 93 -3.00 2.75 -9.62
N GLN A 94 -3.48 2.96 -8.40
CA GLN A 94 -4.40 4.05 -8.07
C GLN A 94 -3.71 5.40 -7.80
N TRP A 95 -2.58 5.41 -7.06
CA TRP A 95 -1.93 6.64 -6.58
C TRP A 95 -0.48 6.80 -7.04
N GLY A 96 0.01 5.90 -7.89
CA GLY A 96 1.37 5.95 -8.44
C GLY A 96 2.46 5.47 -7.47
N ALA A 97 3.71 5.65 -7.90
CA ALA A 97 4.88 5.11 -7.20
C ALA A 97 5.11 5.67 -5.79
N ALA A 98 4.58 6.87 -5.48
CA ALA A 98 4.77 7.53 -4.19
C ALA A 98 4.23 6.73 -2.99
N VAL A 99 3.29 5.82 -3.25
CA VAL A 99 2.76 4.85 -2.28
C VAL A 99 3.87 4.00 -1.65
N ASP A 100 4.93 3.69 -2.40
CA ASP A 100 5.92 2.70 -1.98
C ASP A 100 7.36 3.20 -1.93
N ASN A 101 7.56 4.51 -1.72
CA ASN A 101 8.89 5.06 -1.40
C ASN A 101 9.39 4.61 -0.02
N THR A 102 9.46 3.32 0.28
CA THR A 102 10.53 2.85 1.14
C THR A 102 11.82 3.12 0.37
N ASP A 103 12.85 3.68 1.01
CA ASP A 103 14.21 3.81 0.45
C ASP A 103 14.88 2.43 0.18
N GLU A 104 14.06 1.41 -0.08
CA GLU A 104 14.39 0.02 -0.41
C GLU A 104 14.20 -0.25 -1.91
N SER A 105 13.96 0.79 -2.73
CA SER A 105 14.30 0.74 -4.15
C SER A 105 15.82 0.62 -4.24
N LYS A 106 16.26 -0.64 -4.34
CA LYS A 106 17.56 -0.99 -4.90
C LYS A 106 17.86 -0.07 -6.08
N ALA A 107 19.07 0.48 -6.08
CA ALA A 107 19.75 0.96 -7.27
C ALA A 107 19.45 0.01 -8.44
N ASP A 108 18.87 0.56 -9.52
CA ASP A 108 18.81 0.04 -10.91
C ASP A 108 17.50 0.41 -11.65
N ASP A 109 16.79 1.46 -11.25
CA ASP A 109 15.84 2.13 -12.16
C ASP A 109 16.33 3.56 -12.47
N PRO A 110 17.03 3.79 -13.59
CA PRO A 110 17.27 5.14 -14.06
C PRO A 110 15.96 5.65 -14.66
N GLY A 111 15.07 6.15 -13.81
CA GLY A 111 14.02 7.07 -14.25
C GLY A 111 14.66 8.17 -15.12
N PRO A 112 13.95 8.70 -16.13
CA PRO A 112 14.55 9.61 -17.08
C PRO A 112 15.13 10.82 -16.34
N ALA A 113 16.46 10.94 -16.37
CA ALA A 113 17.16 12.06 -15.79
C ALA A 113 16.71 13.33 -16.50
N ILE A 114 15.86 14.14 -15.84
CA ILE A 114 15.58 15.49 -16.28
C ILE A 114 16.82 16.31 -15.90
N ALA A 115 17.78 16.36 -16.82
CA ALA A 115 18.85 17.33 -16.76
C ALA A 115 18.22 18.72 -16.95
N VAL A 116 18.04 19.46 -15.86
CA VAL A 116 17.83 20.89 -15.94
C VAL A 116 19.14 21.47 -16.44
N VAL A 117 19.20 21.74 -17.74
CA VAL A 117 20.25 22.58 -18.32
C VAL A 117 19.96 23.99 -17.82
N GLU A 118 20.63 24.42 -16.76
CA GLU A 118 20.71 25.83 -16.45
C GLU A 118 21.38 26.52 -17.65
N PRO A 119 20.71 27.49 -18.32
CA PRO A 119 21.35 28.23 -19.38
C PRO A 119 22.56 28.94 -18.77
N GLY A 120 23.75 28.62 -19.26
CA GLY A 120 24.98 29.28 -18.85
C GLY A 120 24.80 30.79 -18.98
N SER A 121 25.02 31.52 -17.90
CA SER A 121 25.06 32.98 -17.98
C SER A 121 26.27 33.37 -18.83
N ASP A 122 26.01 33.98 -19.99
CA ASP A 122 26.99 34.65 -20.84
C ASP A 122 27.53 35.89 -20.11
N ASN A 123 28.37 35.68 -19.10
CA ASN A 123 29.19 36.75 -18.52
C ASN A 123 30.56 36.71 -19.19
N TRP A 124 30.56 36.96 -20.51
CA TRP A 124 31.74 37.22 -21.33
C TRP A 124 32.16 38.69 -21.22
N ASN A 125 32.34 39.18 -19.98
CA ASN A 125 32.93 40.49 -19.71
C ASN A 125 33.39 40.54 -18.26
N ASP A 126 34.69 40.36 -18.05
CA ASP A 126 35.48 41.36 -17.33
C ASP A 126 36.98 41.05 -17.49
N TYR A 127 37.60 41.82 -18.38
CA TYR A 127 39.04 42.07 -18.42
C TYR A 127 39.45 42.87 -17.18
N LYS A 128 40.51 42.43 -16.48
CA LYS A 128 41.69 43.24 -16.14
C LYS A 128 42.92 42.36 -15.94
#